data_AF-A0A3A4S642-F1
#
_entry.id   AF-A0A3A4S642-F1
#
_cell.length_a   1.000
_cell.length_b   1.000
_cell.length_c   1.000
_cell.angle_alpha   90.00
_cell.angle_beta   90.00
_cell.angle_gamma   90.00
#
_symmetry.space_group_name_H-M   'P 1'
#
loop_
_entity.id
_entity.type
_entity.pdbx_description
1 polymer ?
#
loop_
_entity_poly.entity_id
_entity_poly.type
_entity_poly.pdbx_seq_one_letter_code
_entity_poly.pdbx_strand_id
1 'polypeptide(L)'
;MQRKFLQYMDRAGMNSNHNMIAFVHIEKAAGTTLIHTLRRNFFMRYADVRPFSPASQGTFQENDLRTILKLNPWLKCFGGHSVRPHVGIRYGRRRIEYITVLRDPISRYVSQYQHWIEKKGKKITFRQFLDNQEFDNFQTRKIAGIESADQAMEMLSRQFLLCGVMEHFDAFLVLLKHKLKPFVFDPRYEIRNKAIESGRADPIIERYEEEIRNRNLEDMRLFAYVRDVLLEKEKQKYGEHFQRDLAVFKIHNSIFPAPGGKLNIDYLMRKIYYEPLSGIIRRLHKIPAKGSY
;
A
#
# COMPACT_ATOMS: atom_id res chain seq x y z
N MET A 1 -14.30 33.97 16.42
CA MET A 1 -13.01 33.34 16.83
C MET A 1 -12.57 32.24 15.85
N GLN A 2 -13.44 31.31 15.43
CA GLN A 2 -13.13 30.24 14.44
C GLN A 2 -12.61 30.73 13.07
N ARG A 3 -13.18 31.81 12.49
CA ARG A 3 -12.72 32.34 11.20
C ARG A 3 -11.28 32.87 11.24
N LYS A 4 -10.89 33.52 12.35
CA LYS A 4 -9.52 33.99 12.53
C LYS A 4 -8.54 32.84 12.74
N PHE A 5 -8.94 31.75 13.41
CA PHE A 5 -8.11 30.54 13.56
C PHE A 5 -7.86 29.81 12.23
N LEU A 6 -8.92 29.63 11.41
CA LEU A 6 -8.80 29.12 10.04
C LEU A 6 -7.88 29.98 9.16
N GLN A 7 -8.02 31.29 9.25
CA GLN A 7 -7.20 32.24 8.50
C GLN A 7 -5.74 32.29 9.02
N TYR A 8 -5.52 32.01 10.31
CA TYR A 8 -4.18 31.90 10.91
C TYR A 8 -3.50 30.59 10.50
N MET A 9 -4.25 29.49 10.40
CA MET A 9 -3.75 28.21 9.86
C MET A 9 -3.35 28.32 8.39
N ASP A 10 -4.11 29.08 7.58
CA ASP A 10 -3.72 29.39 6.20
C ASP A 10 -2.44 30.24 6.11
N ARG A 11 -2.30 31.24 7.00
CA ARG A 11 -1.16 32.19 7.01
C ARG A 11 0.14 31.63 7.63
N ALA A 12 0.06 30.67 8.56
CA ALA A 12 1.22 30.10 9.25
C ALA A 12 2.02 29.07 8.43
N GLY A 13 1.84 29.00 7.10
CA GLY A 13 2.57 28.08 6.22
C GLY A 13 1.76 26.88 5.69
N MET A 14 0.43 27.00 5.55
CA MET A 14 -0.38 26.03 4.79
C MET A 14 -0.50 26.37 3.29
N ASN A 15 0.39 27.22 2.75
CA ASN A 15 0.76 27.18 1.33
C ASN A 15 1.50 25.87 1.04
N SER A 16 0.78 24.77 0.92
CA SER A 16 1.36 23.46 0.64
C SER A 16 0.95 22.99 -0.75
N ASN A 17 1.66 23.49 -1.76
CA ASN A 17 1.86 22.84 -3.08
C ASN A 17 2.53 21.44 -2.95
N HIS A 18 2.39 20.76 -1.81
CA HIS A 18 3.03 19.49 -1.54
C HIS A 18 2.02 18.38 -1.72
N ASN A 19 2.28 17.54 -2.72
CA ASN A 19 1.50 16.34 -2.99
C ASN A 19 1.51 15.41 -1.76
N MET A 20 0.38 14.76 -1.51
CA MET A 20 0.27 13.68 -0.53
C MET A 20 0.45 12.34 -1.24
N ILE A 21 1.06 11.38 -0.54
CA ILE A 21 1.25 10.03 -1.07
C ILE A 21 0.23 9.10 -0.43
N ALA A 22 -0.46 8.32 -1.27
CA ALA A 22 -1.42 7.32 -0.83
C ALA A 22 -0.93 5.92 -1.22
N PHE A 23 -0.58 5.10 -0.24
CA PHE A 23 -0.21 3.71 -0.47
C PHE A 23 -1.46 2.81 -0.53
N VAL A 24 -1.73 2.27 -1.72
CA VAL A 24 -2.74 1.24 -1.93
C VAL A 24 -2.15 -0.09 -1.49
N HIS A 25 -2.52 -0.57 -0.32
CA HIS A 25 -1.98 -1.84 0.18
C HIS A 25 -2.72 -3.02 -0.46
N ILE A 26 -2.06 -3.65 -1.42
CA ILE A 26 -2.44 -4.96 -1.97
C ILE A 26 -1.97 -6.07 -1.03
N GLU A 27 -2.93 -6.84 -0.54
CA GLU A 27 -2.72 -7.99 0.31
C GLU A 27 -1.72 -8.96 -0.33
N LYS A 28 -0.73 -9.39 0.46
CA LYS A 28 0.26 -10.40 0.06
C LYS A 28 1.25 -9.96 -1.03
N ALA A 29 1.39 -8.67 -1.28
CA ALA A 29 2.37 -8.09 -2.23
C ALA A 29 3.41 -7.18 -1.53
N ALA A 30 4.19 -7.75 -0.60
CA ALA A 30 5.23 -7.04 0.18
C ALA A 30 4.76 -5.79 0.98
N GLY A 31 3.45 -5.60 1.17
CA GLY A 31 2.92 -4.37 1.74
C GLY A 31 3.31 -4.12 3.20
N THR A 32 3.50 -5.16 4.03
CA THR A 32 4.03 -4.98 5.39
C THR A 32 5.40 -4.32 5.39
N THR A 33 6.31 -4.80 4.54
CA THR A 33 7.66 -4.23 4.39
C THR A 33 7.58 -2.77 3.96
N LEU A 34 6.76 -2.47 2.95
CA LEU A 34 6.59 -1.10 2.47
C LEU A 34 5.97 -0.17 3.53
N ILE A 35 4.99 -0.64 4.31
CA ILE A 35 4.42 0.13 5.44
C ILE A 35 5.52 0.46 6.45
N HIS A 36 6.37 -0.50 6.82
CA HIS A 36 7.47 -0.23 7.74
C HIS A 36 8.46 0.80 7.17
N THR A 37 8.81 0.69 5.88
CA THR A 37 9.67 1.67 5.20
C THR A 37 9.02 3.06 5.17
N LEU A 38 7.73 3.17 4.83
CA LEU A 38 7.01 4.45 4.81
C LEU A 38 6.90 5.06 6.21
N ARG A 39 6.56 4.26 7.23
CA ARG A 39 6.51 4.71 8.63
C ARG A 39 7.87 5.24 9.09
N ARG A 40 8.98 4.58 8.77
CA ARG A 40 10.30 5.05 9.17
C ARG A 40 10.67 6.39 8.51
N ASN A 41 10.29 6.57 7.25
CA ASN A 41 10.64 7.77 6.48
C ASN A 41 9.74 8.97 6.77
N PHE A 42 8.43 8.76 6.80
CA PHE A 42 7.45 9.83 7.04
C PHE A 42 7.18 10.05 8.54
N PHE A 43 7.50 9.06 9.38
CA PHE A 43 7.36 9.13 10.83
C PHE A 43 5.95 9.58 11.24
N MET A 44 5.82 10.58 12.12
CA MET A 44 4.53 11.17 12.54
C MET A 44 3.71 11.78 11.38
N ARG A 45 4.24 11.84 10.15
CA ARG A 45 3.54 12.30 8.95
C ARG A 45 2.98 11.14 8.12
N TYR A 46 3.07 9.90 8.62
CA TYR A 46 2.42 8.71 8.07
C TYR A 46 1.21 8.29 8.92
N ALA A 47 0.15 7.79 8.28
CA ALA A 47 -0.95 7.13 8.99
C ALA A 47 -1.45 5.88 8.24
N ASP A 48 -1.72 4.80 8.98
CA ASP A 48 -2.53 3.70 8.46
C ASP A 48 -4.00 4.05 8.62
N VAL A 49 -4.71 4.12 7.49
CA VAL A 49 -6.03 4.70 7.45
C VAL A 49 -7.11 3.66 7.33
N ARG A 50 -8.27 4.02 7.90
CA ARG A 50 -9.48 3.21 7.89
C ARG A 50 -10.68 4.14 7.77
N PRO A 51 -11.78 3.68 7.18
CA PRO A 51 -12.98 4.48 7.09
C PRO A 51 -13.63 4.73 8.45
N PHE A 52 -14.26 5.87 8.63
CA PHE A 52 -15.02 6.21 9.83
C PHE A 52 -16.53 6.06 9.65
N SER A 53 -17.03 5.72 8.46
CA SER A 53 -18.48 5.60 8.20
C SER A 53 -18.88 4.19 7.77
N PRO A 54 -19.99 3.62 8.28
CA PRO A 54 -20.50 2.33 7.80
C PRO A 54 -20.90 2.39 6.33
N ALA A 55 -21.39 3.56 5.88
CA ALA A 55 -21.81 3.79 4.50
C ALA A 55 -20.64 3.69 3.50
N SER A 56 -19.39 3.71 3.97
CA SER A 56 -18.23 3.60 3.10
C SER A 56 -17.91 2.18 2.66
N GLN A 57 -18.63 1.17 3.19
CA GLN A 57 -18.46 -0.25 2.87
C GLN A 57 -16.99 -0.72 2.94
N GLY A 58 -16.26 -0.25 3.95
CA GLY A 58 -14.85 -0.62 4.16
C GLY A 58 -13.84 0.17 3.33
N THR A 59 -14.29 1.11 2.49
CA THR A 59 -13.45 1.95 1.65
C THR A 59 -13.19 3.31 2.29
N PHE A 60 -11.95 3.80 2.26
CA PHE A 60 -11.56 5.10 2.80
C PHE A 60 -11.98 6.24 1.86
N GLN A 61 -12.68 7.23 2.40
CA GLN A 61 -13.34 8.31 1.65
C GLN A 61 -12.71 9.68 1.94
N GLU A 62 -13.10 10.69 1.17
CA GLU A 62 -12.65 12.07 1.38
C GLU A 62 -13.00 12.62 2.78
N ASN A 63 -14.20 12.32 3.30
CA ASN A 63 -14.58 12.74 4.65
C ASN A 63 -13.72 12.09 5.74
N ASP A 64 -13.22 10.88 5.48
CA ASP A 64 -12.30 10.22 6.39
C ASP A 64 -10.95 10.93 6.38
N LEU A 65 -10.44 11.29 5.20
CA LEU A 65 -9.21 12.07 5.07
C LEU A 65 -9.32 13.43 5.78
N ARG A 66 -10.44 14.14 5.62
CA ARG A 66 -10.72 15.40 6.33
C ARG A 66 -10.67 15.20 7.84
N THR A 67 -11.19 14.09 8.34
CA THR A 67 -11.15 13.74 9.77
C THR A 67 -9.72 13.47 10.25
N ILE A 68 -8.94 12.69 9.50
CA ILE A 68 -7.54 12.40 9.87
C ILE A 68 -6.69 13.67 9.84
N LEU A 69 -6.90 14.56 8.87
CA LEU A 69 -6.16 15.82 8.78
C LEU A 69 -6.47 16.79 9.93
N LYS A 70 -7.63 16.67 10.58
CA LYS A 70 -7.91 17.39 11.84
C LYS A 70 -7.12 16.82 13.02
N LEU A 71 -6.89 15.50 13.05
CA LEU A 71 -6.09 14.83 14.08
C LEU A 71 -4.59 14.98 13.86
N ASN A 72 -4.16 15.05 12.60
CA ASN A 72 -2.76 15.24 12.21
C ASN A 72 -2.66 16.17 11.00
N PRO A 73 -2.55 17.48 11.24
CA PRO A 73 -2.42 18.47 10.18
C PRO A 73 -1.14 18.30 9.33
N TRP A 74 -0.13 17.60 9.84
CA TRP A 74 1.16 17.39 9.19
C TRP A 74 1.23 16.12 8.34
N LEU A 75 0.13 15.37 8.22
CA LEU A 75 0.06 14.17 7.39
C LEU A 75 0.53 14.43 5.96
N LYS A 76 1.39 13.55 5.46
CA LYS A 76 1.93 13.59 4.08
C LYS A 76 1.82 12.28 3.35
N CYS A 77 1.85 11.17 4.08
CA CYS A 77 1.71 9.84 3.52
C CYS A 77 0.64 9.08 4.30
N PHE A 78 -0.17 8.31 3.62
CA PHE A 78 -1.11 7.42 4.28
C PHE A 78 -1.27 6.14 3.49
N GLY A 79 -1.67 5.05 4.14
CA GLY A 79 -1.81 3.77 3.47
C GLY A 79 -2.76 2.82 4.17
N GLY A 80 -3.09 1.73 3.49
CA GLY A 80 -3.84 0.63 4.10
C GLY A 80 -4.79 -0.07 3.14
N HIS A 81 -5.38 -1.17 3.61
CA HIS A 81 -6.28 -2.02 2.81
C HIS A 81 -7.61 -1.36 2.44
N SER A 82 -7.92 -0.17 2.97
CA SER A 82 -9.14 0.59 2.67
C SER A 82 -8.92 1.68 1.61
N VAL A 83 -7.67 2.01 1.28
CA VAL A 83 -7.35 3.01 0.26
C VAL A 83 -7.68 2.43 -1.12
N ARG A 84 -8.50 3.13 -1.89
CA ARG A 84 -8.91 2.76 -3.25
C ARG A 84 -8.71 3.95 -4.18
N PRO A 85 -7.93 3.82 -5.27
CA PRO A 85 -7.75 4.90 -6.24
C PRO A 85 -9.06 5.34 -6.91
N HIS A 86 -9.95 4.40 -7.22
CA HIS A 86 -11.17 4.66 -8.02
C HIS A 86 -12.21 5.50 -7.28
N VAL A 87 -12.08 5.64 -5.96
CA VAL A 87 -12.89 6.58 -5.16
C VAL A 87 -12.56 8.02 -5.51
N GLY A 88 -11.34 8.29 -6.02
CA GLY A 88 -10.93 9.63 -6.41
C GLY A 88 -10.92 10.60 -5.23
N ILE A 89 -10.26 10.22 -4.13
CA ILE A 89 -10.15 11.07 -2.93
C ILE A 89 -9.50 12.41 -3.32
N ARG A 90 -10.14 13.52 -2.95
CA ARG A 90 -9.61 14.88 -3.15
C ARG A 90 -9.55 15.60 -1.80
N TYR A 91 -8.63 16.54 -1.66
CA TYR A 91 -8.60 17.42 -0.49
C TYR A 91 -8.12 18.82 -0.87
N GLY A 92 -9.07 19.72 -1.10
CA GLY A 92 -8.78 21.08 -1.56
C GLY A 92 -7.92 21.07 -2.82
N ARG A 93 -6.80 21.79 -2.79
CA ARG A 93 -5.81 21.84 -3.88
C ARG A 93 -4.69 20.80 -3.76
N ARG A 94 -4.67 19.97 -2.70
CA ARG A 94 -3.64 18.95 -2.54
C ARG A 94 -3.85 17.82 -3.54
N ARG A 95 -2.86 17.58 -4.40
CA ARG A 95 -2.83 16.39 -5.26
C ARG A 95 -2.47 15.18 -4.40
N ILE A 96 -3.22 14.10 -4.57
CA ILE A 96 -2.90 12.79 -3.99
C ILE A 96 -2.31 11.95 -5.11
N GLU A 97 -1.10 11.46 -4.91
CA GLU A 97 -0.43 10.55 -5.84
C GLU A 97 -0.33 9.17 -5.20
N TYR A 98 -0.79 8.16 -5.94
CA TYR A 98 -0.84 6.80 -5.40
C TYR A 98 0.48 6.05 -5.62
N ILE A 99 0.81 5.16 -4.69
CA ILE A 99 1.84 4.14 -4.89
C ILE A 99 1.27 2.77 -4.57
N THR A 100 1.75 1.74 -5.27
CA THR A 100 1.41 0.35 -4.96
C THR A 100 2.50 -0.60 -5.44
N VAL A 101 2.44 -1.83 -4.95
CA VAL A 101 3.24 -2.96 -5.41
C VAL A 101 2.27 -4.11 -5.68
N LEU A 102 2.33 -4.66 -6.89
CA LEU A 102 1.61 -5.87 -7.27
C LEU A 102 2.47 -7.11 -6.99
N ARG A 103 1.88 -8.30 -7.07
CA ARG A 103 2.59 -9.58 -7.06
C ARG A 103 2.04 -10.46 -8.16
N ASP A 104 2.84 -11.41 -8.62
CA ASP A 104 2.37 -12.47 -9.50
C ASP A 104 1.02 -13.03 -9.00
N PRO A 105 -0.04 -13.04 -9.82
CA PRO A 105 -1.39 -13.35 -9.35
C PRO A 105 -1.51 -14.74 -8.74
N ILE A 106 -0.82 -15.74 -9.30
CA ILE A 106 -0.84 -17.13 -8.79
C ILE A 106 -0.18 -17.19 -7.42
N SER A 107 1.04 -16.66 -7.32
CA SER A 107 1.82 -16.60 -6.08
C SER A 107 1.08 -15.83 -4.97
N ARG A 108 0.42 -14.73 -5.33
CA ARG A 108 -0.42 -13.94 -4.41
C ARG A 108 -1.60 -14.75 -3.91
N TYR A 109 -2.31 -15.45 -4.80
CA TYR A 109 -3.48 -16.25 -4.48
C TYR A 109 -3.13 -17.37 -3.47
N VAL A 110 -2.05 -18.10 -3.73
CA VAL A 110 -1.56 -19.16 -2.83
C VAL A 110 -1.09 -18.59 -1.50
N SER A 111 -0.34 -17.49 -1.50
CA SER A 111 0.11 -16.84 -0.26
C SER A 111 -1.04 -16.26 0.59
N GLN A 112 -2.18 -15.93 -0.05
CA GLN A 112 -3.41 -15.55 0.65
C GLN A 112 -4.08 -16.76 1.32
N TYR A 113 -4.17 -17.89 0.63
CA TYR A 113 -4.64 -19.14 1.23
C TYR A 113 -3.78 -19.55 2.44
N GLN A 114 -2.46 -19.55 2.29
CA GLN A 114 -1.54 -19.87 3.38
C GLN A 114 -1.71 -18.92 4.57
N HIS A 115 -1.92 -17.62 4.31
CA HIS A 115 -2.23 -16.67 5.37
C HIS A 115 -3.52 -17.01 6.12
N TRP A 116 -4.56 -17.48 5.43
CA TRP A 116 -5.81 -17.91 6.06
C TRP A 116 -5.61 -19.12 6.96
N ILE A 117 -4.82 -20.10 6.54
CA ILE A 117 -4.53 -21.29 7.34
C ILE A 117 -3.61 -20.94 8.52
N GLU A 118 -2.47 -20.32 8.26
CA GLU A 118 -1.39 -20.17 9.25
C GLU A 118 -1.60 -19.00 10.21
N LYS A 119 -2.19 -17.90 9.75
CA LYS A 119 -2.34 -16.67 10.56
C LYS A 119 -3.77 -16.46 11.04
N LYS A 120 -4.77 -16.87 10.26
CA LYS A 120 -6.18 -16.79 10.66
C LYS A 120 -6.72 -18.09 11.26
N GLY A 121 -5.95 -19.18 11.24
CA GLY A 121 -6.34 -20.46 11.84
C GLY A 121 -7.56 -21.11 11.18
N LYS A 122 -7.89 -20.73 9.94
CA LYS A 122 -9.03 -21.29 9.22
C LYS A 122 -8.74 -22.75 8.86
N LYS A 123 -9.74 -23.61 9.01
CA LYS A 123 -9.68 -25.03 8.64
C LYS A 123 -10.46 -25.25 7.36
N ILE A 124 -9.89 -24.84 6.23
CA ILE A 124 -10.49 -25.02 4.90
C ILE A 124 -9.48 -25.67 3.95
N THR A 125 -9.98 -26.40 2.95
CA THR A 125 -9.14 -26.92 1.87
C THR A 125 -8.86 -25.85 0.82
N PHE A 126 -7.86 -26.06 -0.04
CA PHE A 126 -7.62 -25.16 -1.16
C PHE A 126 -8.80 -25.11 -2.14
N ARG A 127 -9.49 -26.25 -2.36
CA ARG A 127 -10.70 -26.29 -3.18
C ARG A 127 -11.80 -25.39 -2.63
N GLN A 128 -12.06 -25.45 -1.32
CA GLN A 128 -13.03 -24.55 -0.67
C GLN A 128 -12.60 -23.08 -0.74
N PHE A 129 -11.29 -22.82 -0.75
CA PHE A 129 -10.77 -21.47 -0.93
C PHE A 129 -10.97 -20.95 -2.36
N LEU A 130 -10.78 -21.80 -3.37
CA LEU A 130 -11.04 -21.47 -4.78
C LEU A 130 -12.48 -21.05 -5.00
N ASP A 131 -13.45 -21.66 -4.31
CA ASP A 131 -14.85 -21.29 -4.46
C ASP A 131 -15.17 -19.85 -3.98
N ASN A 132 -14.22 -19.17 -3.33
CA ASN A 132 -14.37 -17.75 -2.95
C ASN A 132 -13.90 -16.79 -4.06
N GLN A 133 -14.88 -16.24 -4.78
CA GLN A 133 -14.68 -15.26 -5.86
C GLN A 133 -14.13 -13.89 -5.38
N GLU A 134 -14.14 -13.61 -4.07
CA GLU A 134 -13.54 -12.37 -3.52
C GLU A 134 -12.03 -12.26 -3.80
N PHE A 135 -11.36 -13.36 -4.18
CA PHE A 135 -9.93 -13.38 -4.51
C PHE A 135 -9.62 -13.38 -6.00
N ASP A 136 -10.63 -13.54 -6.85
CA ASP A 136 -10.51 -13.49 -8.30
C ASP A 136 -10.19 -12.06 -8.75
N ASN A 137 -9.32 -11.85 -9.73
CA ASN A 137 -8.95 -10.52 -10.25
C ASN A 137 -8.74 -9.43 -9.17
N PHE A 138 -8.20 -9.85 -8.01
CA PHE A 138 -8.24 -9.06 -6.79
C PHE A 138 -7.48 -7.74 -6.91
N GLN A 139 -6.31 -7.77 -7.54
CA GLN A 139 -5.44 -6.58 -7.67
C GLN A 139 -6.09 -5.54 -8.60
N THR A 140 -6.68 -6.02 -9.69
CA THR A 140 -7.42 -5.24 -10.68
C THR A 140 -8.62 -4.57 -10.02
N ARG A 141 -9.47 -5.32 -9.31
CA ARG A 141 -10.60 -4.75 -8.56
C ARG A 141 -10.16 -3.77 -7.49
N LYS A 142 -9.03 -4.00 -6.83
CA LYS A 142 -8.51 -3.05 -5.82
C LYS A 142 -8.16 -1.69 -6.42
N ILE A 143 -7.60 -1.69 -7.64
CA ILE A 143 -7.21 -0.47 -8.35
C ILE A 143 -8.43 0.18 -8.99
N ALA A 144 -9.11 -0.53 -9.89
CA ALA A 144 -10.16 0.00 -10.76
C ALA A 144 -11.57 -0.02 -10.13
N GLY A 145 -11.79 -0.84 -9.09
CA GLY A 145 -13.13 -1.08 -8.53
C GLY A 145 -13.94 -2.12 -9.30
N ILE A 146 -13.45 -2.55 -10.47
CA ILE A 146 -14.06 -3.54 -11.34
C ILE A 146 -12.99 -4.49 -11.91
N GLU A 147 -13.42 -5.56 -12.56
CA GLU A 147 -12.54 -6.54 -13.23
C GLU A 147 -12.21 -6.11 -14.65
N SER A 148 -11.44 -5.01 -14.77
CA SER A 148 -10.94 -4.53 -16.06
C SER A 148 -9.49 -4.08 -15.93
N ALA A 149 -8.58 -4.85 -16.51
CA ALA A 149 -7.17 -4.53 -16.56
C ALA A 149 -6.96 -3.21 -17.32
N ASP A 150 -7.69 -2.96 -18.40
CA ASP A 150 -7.56 -1.72 -19.19
C ASP A 150 -7.87 -0.47 -18.35
N GLN A 151 -8.94 -0.48 -17.55
CA GLN A 151 -9.25 0.61 -16.63
C GLN A 151 -8.21 0.72 -15.51
N ALA A 152 -7.72 -0.41 -14.98
CA ALA A 152 -6.66 -0.39 -13.98
C ALA A 152 -5.36 0.20 -14.55
N MET A 153 -4.97 -0.15 -15.78
CA MET A 153 -3.80 0.39 -16.49
C MET A 153 -3.94 1.89 -16.72
N GLU A 154 -5.12 2.36 -17.15
CA GLU A 154 -5.39 3.79 -17.30
C GLU A 154 -5.19 4.54 -15.97
N MET A 155 -5.75 4.00 -14.89
CA MET A 155 -5.62 4.59 -13.56
C MET A 155 -4.18 4.61 -13.05
N LEU A 156 -3.43 3.52 -13.24
CA LEU A 156 -2.00 3.47 -12.94
C LEU A 156 -1.24 4.58 -13.69
N SER A 157 -1.56 4.81 -14.96
CA SER A 157 -0.88 5.84 -15.75
C SER A 157 -1.21 7.27 -15.32
N ARG A 158 -2.44 7.54 -14.86
CA ARG A 158 -2.94 8.89 -14.59
C ARG A 158 -2.77 9.34 -13.14
N GLN A 159 -2.90 8.41 -12.19
CA GLN A 159 -3.05 8.74 -10.77
C GLN A 159 -1.87 8.29 -9.89
N PHE A 160 -1.04 7.36 -10.37
CA PHE A 160 0.04 6.81 -9.57
C PHE A 160 1.35 7.55 -9.80
N LEU A 161 2.05 7.84 -8.70
CA LEU A 161 3.45 8.26 -8.73
C LEU A 161 4.33 7.11 -9.22
N LEU A 162 4.06 5.90 -8.72
CA LEU A 162 4.80 4.68 -9.04
C LEU A 162 3.99 3.43 -8.72
N CYS A 163 4.02 2.45 -9.64
CA CYS A 163 3.54 1.09 -9.42
C CYS A 163 4.70 0.12 -9.72
N GLY A 164 4.96 -0.81 -8.81
CA GLY A 164 5.97 -1.85 -9.00
C GLY A 164 5.40 -3.26 -8.85
N VAL A 165 6.29 -4.24 -8.91
CA VAL A 165 5.98 -5.65 -8.64
C VAL A 165 6.90 -6.19 -7.54
N MET A 166 6.40 -7.12 -6.74
CA MET A 166 7.10 -7.68 -5.58
C MET A 166 8.41 -8.37 -5.98
N GLU A 167 8.44 -9.00 -7.15
CA GLU A 167 9.58 -9.69 -7.76
C GLU A 167 10.73 -8.71 -8.08
N HIS A 168 10.41 -7.42 -8.18
CA HIS A 168 11.36 -6.33 -8.40
C HIS A 168 11.23 -5.26 -7.31
N PHE A 169 10.97 -5.65 -6.07
CA PHE A 169 10.74 -4.72 -4.97
C PHE A 169 11.92 -3.78 -4.69
N ASP A 170 13.15 -4.27 -4.79
CA ASP A 170 14.36 -3.44 -4.64
C ASP A 170 14.42 -2.33 -5.71
N ALA A 171 14.09 -2.68 -6.95
CA ALA A 171 14.01 -1.71 -8.05
C ALA A 171 12.92 -0.66 -7.77
N PHE A 172 11.74 -1.09 -7.32
CA PHE A 172 10.66 -0.19 -6.91
C PHE A 172 11.12 0.81 -5.84
N LEU A 173 11.86 0.37 -4.81
CA LEU A 173 12.31 1.25 -3.73
C LEU A 173 13.35 2.28 -4.21
N VAL A 174 14.25 1.90 -5.11
CA VAL A 174 15.22 2.82 -5.74
C VAL A 174 14.51 3.87 -6.60
N LEU A 175 13.55 3.44 -7.43
CA LEU A 175 12.72 4.34 -8.23
C LEU A 175 11.90 5.29 -7.34
N LEU A 176 11.31 4.78 -6.26
CA LEU A 176 10.55 5.56 -5.31
C LEU A 176 11.43 6.62 -4.64
N LYS A 177 12.62 6.24 -4.16
CA LYS A 177 13.59 7.20 -3.60
C LYS A 177 13.86 8.35 -4.56
N HIS A 178 14.05 8.07 -5.84
CA HIS A 178 14.32 9.09 -6.85
C HIS A 178 13.10 9.98 -7.10
N LYS A 179 11.92 9.40 -7.26
CA LYS A 179 10.67 10.14 -7.49
C LYS A 179 10.26 11.04 -6.31
N LEU A 180 10.68 10.71 -5.11
CA LEU A 180 10.37 11.49 -3.92
C LEU A 180 11.29 12.70 -3.72
N LYS A 181 12.37 12.86 -4.51
CA LYS A 181 13.25 14.04 -4.39
C LYS A 181 12.43 15.35 -4.52
N PRO A 182 12.70 16.36 -3.68
CA PRO A 182 13.84 16.49 -2.76
C PRO A 182 13.62 15.85 -1.36
N PHE A 183 12.52 15.14 -1.12
CA PHE A 183 12.32 14.43 0.15
C PHE A 183 13.38 13.33 0.34
N VAL A 184 14.10 13.37 1.46
CA VAL A 184 15.13 12.40 1.80
C VAL A 184 14.47 11.09 2.22
N PHE A 185 14.39 10.15 1.29
CA PHE A 185 13.86 8.82 1.51
C PHE A 185 14.99 7.78 1.64
N ASP A 186 15.00 7.05 2.75
CA ASP A 186 15.83 5.87 2.98
C ASP A 186 15.06 4.61 2.53
N PRO A 187 15.44 3.99 1.40
CA PRO A 187 14.74 2.83 0.85
C PRO A 187 15.03 1.52 1.59
N ARG A 188 16.03 1.47 2.47
CA ARG A 188 16.49 0.21 3.07
C ARG A 188 15.41 -0.43 3.93
N TYR A 189 15.35 -1.74 4.02
CA TYR A 189 14.36 -2.45 4.82
C TYR A 189 14.96 -3.70 5.45
N GLU A 190 14.39 -4.11 6.57
CA GLU A 190 14.79 -5.34 7.24
C GLU A 190 14.16 -6.54 6.54
N ILE A 191 14.99 -7.52 6.20
CA ILE A 191 14.54 -8.78 5.60
C ILE A 191 14.03 -9.69 6.72
N ARG A 192 12.74 -9.57 7.05
CA ARG A 192 12.10 -10.37 8.12
C ARG A 192 11.52 -11.71 7.67
N ASN A 193 11.24 -11.84 6.37
CA ASN A 193 10.57 -13.01 5.81
C ASN A 193 11.35 -13.49 4.58
N LYS A 194 12.36 -14.34 4.78
CA LYS A 194 12.60 -15.40 3.79
C LYS A 194 11.41 -16.32 3.95
N ALA A 195 10.44 -16.20 3.06
CA ALA A 195 9.26 -17.04 3.10
C ALA A 195 9.73 -18.50 3.23
N ILE A 196 9.20 -19.24 4.19
CA ILE A 196 9.31 -20.71 4.29
C ILE A 196 8.48 -21.35 3.13
N GLU A 197 8.27 -20.62 2.03
CA GLU A 197 7.30 -20.83 0.94
C GLU A 197 7.98 -21.43 -0.31
N SER A 198 8.57 -22.62 -0.21
CA SER A 198 8.70 -23.46 -1.42
C SER A 198 7.89 -24.74 -1.23
N GLY A 199 8.29 -25.61 -0.29
CA GLY A 199 7.73 -26.96 -0.21
C GLY A 199 6.22 -27.12 0.00
N ARG A 200 5.47 -26.10 0.46
CA ARG A 200 4.00 -26.16 0.61
C ARG A 200 3.22 -25.43 -0.48
N ALA A 201 3.85 -24.50 -1.20
CA ALA A 201 3.20 -23.77 -2.27
C ALA A 201 3.21 -24.60 -3.56
N ASP A 202 4.32 -25.29 -3.83
CA ASP A 202 4.56 -26.03 -5.07
C ASP A 202 3.45 -27.06 -5.37
N PRO A 203 3.01 -27.92 -4.42
CA PRO A 203 1.96 -28.91 -4.72
C PRO A 203 0.58 -28.29 -5.00
N ILE A 204 0.31 -27.10 -4.45
CA ILE A 204 -0.94 -26.38 -4.71
C ILE A 204 -0.90 -25.78 -6.10
N ILE A 205 0.22 -25.14 -6.44
CA ILE A 205 0.42 -24.52 -7.75
C ILE A 205 0.33 -25.60 -8.82
N GLU A 206 1.12 -26.68 -8.72
CA GLU A 206 1.11 -27.79 -9.67
C GLU A 206 -0.30 -28.36 -9.94
N ARG A 207 -1.15 -28.41 -8.90
CA ARG A 207 -2.49 -28.98 -9.02
C ARG A 207 -3.55 -28.00 -9.51
N TYR A 208 -3.43 -26.72 -9.21
CA TYR A 208 -4.52 -25.74 -9.40
C TYR A 208 -4.11 -24.51 -10.24
N GLU A 209 -2.91 -24.50 -10.83
CA GLU A 209 -2.38 -23.34 -11.56
C GLU A 209 -3.36 -22.82 -12.61
N GLU A 210 -3.90 -23.71 -13.44
CA GLU A 210 -4.79 -23.34 -14.54
C GLU A 210 -6.11 -22.74 -14.04
N GLU A 211 -6.70 -23.31 -12.98
CA GLU A 211 -7.94 -22.78 -12.39
C GLU A 211 -7.69 -21.40 -11.75
N ILE A 212 -6.56 -21.22 -11.04
CA ILE A 212 -6.18 -19.92 -10.48
C ILE A 212 -5.97 -18.91 -11.60
N ARG A 213 -5.26 -19.29 -12.68
CA ARG A 213 -4.99 -18.43 -13.84
C ARG A 213 -6.28 -17.99 -14.52
N ASN A 214 -7.20 -18.91 -14.79
CA ASN A 214 -8.47 -18.62 -15.45
C ASN A 214 -9.35 -17.66 -14.64
N ARG A 215 -9.31 -17.73 -13.31
CA ARG A 215 -10.01 -16.80 -12.42
C ARG A 215 -9.32 -15.44 -12.24
N ASN A 216 -8.07 -15.31 -12.67
CA ASN A 216 -7.25 -14.12 -12.45
C ASN A 216 -6.72 -13.53 -13.76
N LEU A 217 -7.39 -13.74 -14.90
CA LEU A 217 -6.93 -13.29 -16.22
C LEU A 217 -6.66 -11.77 -16.29
N GLU A 218 -7.50 -10.95 -15.66
CA GLU A 218 -7.30 -9.50 -15.64
C GLU A 218 -6.11 -9.11 -14.76
N ASP A 219 -5.94 -9.80 -13.62
CA ASP A 219 -4.75 -9.66 -12.78
C ASP A 219 -3.47 -10.08 -13.53
N MET A 220 -3.53 -11.15 -14.36
CA MET A 220 -2.39 -11.58 -15.19
C MET A 220 -2.02 -10.50 -16.21
N ARG A 221 -3.01 -9.93 -16.91
CA ARG A 221 -2.82 -8.84 -17.88
C ARG A 221 -2.23 -7.60 -17.20
N LEU A 222 -2.80 -7.19 -16.08
CA LEU A 222 -2.35 -6.03 -15.33
C LEU A 222 -0.93 -6.22 -14.80
N PHE A 223 -0.64 -7.38 -14.21
CA PHE A 223 0.69 -7.70 -13.68
C PHE A 223 1.76 -7.66 -14.78
N ALA A 224 1.52 -8.31 -15.91
CA ALA A 224 2.43 -8.30 -17.06
C ALA A 224 2.69 -6.88 -17.55
N TYR A 225 1.65 -6.05 -17.70
CA TYR A 225 1.79 -4.65 -18.07
C TYR A 225 2.66 -3.86 -17.08
N VAL A 226 2.43 -4.03 -15.76
CA VAL A 226 3.25 -3.32 -14.76
C VAL A 226 4.71 -3.76 -14.83
N ARG A 227 4.96 -5.08 -14.89
CA ARG A 227 6.30 -5.66 -14.91
C ARG A 227 7.08 -5.27 -16.16
N ASP A 228 6.48 -5.47 -17.33
CA ASP A 228 7.19 -5.44 -18.62
C ASP A 228 7.13 -4.06 -19.29
N VAL A 229 6.13 -3.25 -18.96
CA VAL A 229 5.92 -1.94 -19.62
C VAL A 229 6.17 -0.80 -18.65
N LEU A 230 5.39 -0.70 -17.55
CA LEU A 230 5.51 0.45 -16.66
C LEU A 230 6.86 0.49 -15.95
N LEU A 231 7.31 -0.63 -15.39
CA LEU A 231 8.54 -0.65 -14.63
C LEU A 231 9.75 -0.36 -15.53
N GLU A 232 9.79 -0.95 -16.73
CA GLU A 232 10.84 -0.66 -17.72
C GLU A 232 10.83 0.81 -18.14
N LYS A 233 9.66 1.40 -18.38
CA LYS A 233 9.55 2.84 -18.67
C LYS A 233 10.08 3.69 -17.52
N GLU A 234 9.83 3.33 -16.27
CA GLU A 234 10.35 4.05 -15.10
C GLU A 234 11.87 3.88 -14.93
N LYS A 235 12.41 2.70 -15.24
CA LYS A 235 13.87 2.47 -15.29
C LYS A 235 14.53 3.32 -16.38
N GLN A 236 13.94 3.38 -17.57
CA GLN A 236 14.44 4.22 -18.67
C GLN A 236 14.43 5.71 -18.30
N LYS A 237 13.35 6.19 -17.67
CA LYS A 237 13.27 7.58 -17.17
C LYS A 237 14.30 7.90 -16.10
N TYR A 238 14.66 6.92 -15.27
CA TYR A 238 15.72 7.08 -14.27
C TYR A 238 17.09 7.30 -14.93
N GLY A 239 17.32 6.66 -16.08
CA GLY A 239 18.53 6.78 -16.87
C GLY A 239 19.63 5.79 -16.49
N GLU A 240 20.82 6.03 -17.05
CA GLU A 240 21.96 5.09 -17.06
C GLU A 240 22.46 4.69 -15.66
N HIS A 241 22.23 5.52 -14.65
CA HIS A 241 22.66 5.25 -13.28
C HIS A 241 21.79 4.23 -12.55
N PHE A 242 20.63 3.85 -13.09
CA PHE A 242 19.68 2.97 -12.40
C PHE A 242 20.31 1.65 -11.96
N GLN A 243 21.03 0.95 -12.85
CA GLN A 243 21.62 -0.36 -12.53
C GLN A 243 22.71 -0.24 -11.47
N ARG A 244 23.53 0.81 -11.54
CA ARG A 244 24.55 1.11 -10.53
C ARG A 244 23.91 1.37 -9.17
N ASP A 245 22.90 2.24 -9.11
CA ASP A 245 22.23 2.59 -7.87
C ASP A 245 21.48 1.40 -7.25
N LEU A 246 20.90 0.54 -8.08
CA LEU A 246 20.27 -0.70 -7.65
C LEU A 246 21.28 -1.70 -7.07
N ALA A 247 22.44 -1.87 -7.71
CA ALA A 247 23.50 -2.73 -7.19
C ALA A 247 24.03 -2.21 -5.84
N VAL A 248 24.31 -0.92 -5.75
CA VAL A 248 24.74 -0.26 -4.49
C VAL A 248 23.67 -0.40 -3.40
N PHE A 249 22.39 -0.22 -3.75
CA PHE A 249 21.29 -0.41 -2.81
C PHE A 249 21.26 -1.83 -2.25
N LYS A 250 21.36 -2.86 -3.10
CA LYS A 250 21.32 -4.27 -2.67
C LYS A 250 22.44 -4.60 -1.68
N ILE A 251 23.65 -4.11 -1.94
CA ILE A 251 24.80 -4.26 -1.02
C ILE A 251 24.51 -3.59 0.33
N HIS A 252 24.02 -2.36 0.33
CA HIS A 252 23.72 -1.65 1.57
C HIS A 252 22.51 -2.22 2.33
N ASN A 253 21.55 -2.82 1.62
CA ASN A 253 20.36 -3.40 2.22
C ASN A 253 20.64 -4.74 2.89
N SER A 254 21.58 -5.54 2.37
CA SER A 254 21.91 -6.87 2.92
C SER A 254 22.51 -6.81 4.33
N ILE A 255 23.15 -5.69 4.68
CA ILE A 255 23.74 -5.42 6.00
C ILE A 255 22.88 -4.48 6.86
N PHE A 256 21.66 -4.16 6.42
CA PHE A 256 20.82 -3.20 7.13
C PHE A 256 20.29 -3.82 8.44
N PRO A 257 20.65 -3.26 9.62
CA PRO A 257 20.22 -3.81 10.89
C PRO A 257 18.73 -3.56 11.15
N ALA A 258 18.16 -4.27 12.13
CA ALA A 258 16.83 -3.97 12.62
C ALA A 258 16.78 -2.49 13.08
N PRO A 259 15.81 -1.69 12.61
CA PRO A 259 15.79 -0.26 12.88
C PRO A 259 15.53 0.05 14.37
N GLY A 260 16.32 0.98 14.93
CA GLY A 260 16.33 1.35 16.35
C GLY A 260 15.24 2.34 16.84
N GLY A 261 15.52 3.06 17.93
CA GLY A 261 14.56 3.73 18.82
C GLY A 261 13.49 4.68 18.24
N LYS A 262 13.63 5.22 17.02
CA LYS A 262 12.57 6.02 16.38
C LYS A 262 11.27 5.23 16.21
N LEU A 263 11.35 3.91 15.99
CA LEU A 263 10.16 3.04 15.91
C LEU A 263 9.40 2.93 17.22
N ASN A 264 10.09 3.08 18.36
CA ASN A 264 9.45 3.00 19.67
C ASN A 264 8.59 4.25 19.93
N ILE A 265 9.04 5.44 19.49
CA ILE A 265 8.26 6.68 19.61
C ILE A 265 7.06 6.65 18.67
N ASP A 266 7.23 6.24 17.40
CA ASP A 266 6.11 6.04 16.47
C ASP A 266 5.08 5.07 17.07
N TYR A 267 5.56 3.92 17.56
CA TYR A 267 4.71 2.92 18.18
C TYR A 267 3.93 3.48 19.37
N LEU A 268 4.60 4.21 20.27
CA LEU A 268 3.98 4.85 21.42
C LEU A 268 2.90 5.85 21.00
N MET A 269 3.22 6.76 20.07
CA MET A 269 2.26 7.75 19.56
C MET A 269 1.05 7.08 18.92
N ARG A 270 1.23 5.99 18.18
CA ARG A 270 0.11 5.24 17.60
C ARG A 270 -0.75 4.60 18.69
N LYS A 271 -0.14 3.99 19.70
CA LYS A 271 -0.87 3.29 20.76
C LYS A 271 -1.56 4.20 21.76
N ILE A 272 -0.99 5.37 22.03
CA ILE A 272 -1.50 6.30 23.05
C ILE A 272 -2.41 7.37 22.43
N TYR A 273 -2.10 7.86 21.24
CA TYR A 273 -2.82 8.98 20.64
C TYR A 273 -3.72 8.53 19.48
N TYR A 274 -3.11 7.95 18.44
CA TYR A 274 -3.78 7.77 17.15
C TYR A 274 -4.83 6.65 17.14
N GLU A 275 -4.49 5.46 17.65
CA GLU A 275 -5.40 4.31 17.72
C GLU A 275 -6.58 4.56 18.69
N PRO A 276 -6.38 5.14 19.89
CA PRO A 276 -7.48 5.47 20.77
C PRO A 276 -8.44 6.51 20.19
N LEU A 277 -7.93 7.62 19.65
CA LEU A 277 -8.78 8.68 19.09
C LEU A 277 -9.55 8.21 17.86
N SER A 278 -8.88 7.53 16.92
CA SER A 278 -9.57 6.94 15.77
C SER A 278 -10.58 5.87 16.20
N GLY A 279 -10.29 5.09 17.24
CA GLY A 279 -11.21 4.12 17.82
C GLY A 279 -12.45 4.74 18.44
N ILE A 280 -12.31 5.87 19.15
CA ILE A 280 -13.43 6.65 19.71
C ILE A 280 -14.32 7.17 18.57
N ILE A 281 -13.75 7.80 17.55
CA ILE A 281 -14.51 8.31 16.40
C ILE A 281 -15.29 7.18 15.72
N ARG A 282 -14.66 6.02 15.51
CA ARG A 282 -15.34 4.85 14.93
C ARG A 282 -16.51 4.36 15.79
N ARG A 283 -16.33 4.31 17.11
CA ARG A 283 -17.41 3.92 18.05
C ARG A 283 -18.57 4.91 18.02
N LEU A 284 -18.28 6.22 17.95
CA LEU A 284 -19.31 7.25 17.81
C LEU A 284 -20.14 7.06 16.53
N HIS A 285 -19.54 6.53 15.47
CA HIS A 285 -20.23 6.16 14.23
C HIS A 285 -20.75 4.71 14.19
N LYS A 286 -20.83 4.03 15.35
CA LYS A 286 -21.34 2.65 15.49
C LYS A 286 -20.56 1.59 14.69
N ILE A 287 -19.25 1.80 14.50
CA ILE A 287 -18.33 0.84 13.87
C ILE A 287 -17.34 0.31 14.92
N PRO A 288 -16.88 -0.96 14.83
CA PRO A 288 -15.83 -1.46 15.71
C PRO A 288 -14.58 -0.57 15.74
N ALA A 289 -14.10 -0.27 16.96
CA ALA A 289 -12.91 0.56 17.19
C ALA A 289 -11.67 0.01 16.49
N LYS A 290 -11.51 -1.32 16.53
CA LYS A 290 -10.53 -2.06 15.73
C LYS A 290 -11.26 -2.62 14.51
N GLY A 291 -10.91 -2.15 13.31
CA GLY A 291 -11.33 -2.80 12.07
C GLY A 291 -10.48 -4.05 11.81
N SER A 292 -11.06 -5.04 11.14
CA SER A 292 -10.30 -6.13 10.53
C SER A 292 -9.33 -5.56 9.50
N TYR A 293 -8.09 -6.05 9.54
CA TYR A 293 -7.11 -5.92 8.45
C TYR A 293 -7.31 -7.08 7.47
#